data_AF-A0A9D1DKN8-F1
#
_entry.id   AF-A0A9D1DKN8-F1
#
_cell.length_a   1.000
_cell.length_b   1.000
_cell.length_c   1.000
_cell.angle_alpha   90.00
_cell.angle_beta   90.00
_cell.angle_gamma   90.00
#
_symmetry.space_group_name_H-M   'P 1'
#
loop_
_entity.id
_entity.type
_entity.pdbx_description
1 polymer ?
#
loop_
_entity_poly.entity_id
_entity_poly.type
_entity_poly.pdbx_seq_one_letter_code
_entity_poly.pdbx_strand_id
1 'polypeptide(L)' 'MKVLRRMLSMCELSWELLMRGLQLSCVLLFAAFLLLLGAGEFSVWNCDTYSLARELLTLPQAILLVCILAGAIIEERNL' A
#
# COMPACT_ATOMS: atom_id res chain seq x y z
N MET A 1 -0.11 -19.45 7.11
CA MET A 1 1.30 -19.05 7.34
C MET A 1 2.30 -19.43 6.24
N LYS A 2 1.94 -20.24 5.22
CA LYS A 2 2.89 -20.62 4.14
C LYS A 2 3.39 -19.41 3.32
N VAL A 3 2.53 -18.42 3.08
CA VAL A 3 2.86 -17.20 2.33
C VAL A 3 3.88 -16.33 3.08
N LEU A 4 3.60 -16.00 4.36
CA LEU A 4 4.54 -15.26 5.21
C LEU A 4 5.91 -15.94 5.32
N ARG A 5 5.94 -17.26 5.49
CA ARG A 5 7.19 -18.01 5.55
C ARG A 5 7.99 -17.95 4.25
N ARG A 6 7.31 -17.88 3.11
CA ARG A 6 7.93 -17.74 1.77
C ARG A 6 8.38 -16.31 1.50
N MET A 7 7.69 -15.31 2.05
CA MET A 7 8.14 -13.91 2.03
C MET A 7 9.41 -13.72 2.87
N LEU A 8 9.52 -14.42 4.01
CA LEU A 8 10.72 -14.42 4.86
C LEU A 8 11.94 -15.13 4.24
N SER A 9 11.77 -15.85 3.13
CA SER A 9 12.86 -16.53 2.42
C SER A 9 13.22 -15.87 1.09
N MET A 10 12.78 -14.63 0.84
CA MET A 10 13.09 -13.90 -0.38
C MET A 10 14.48 -13.26 -0.33
N CYS A 11 15.04 -12.95 -1.49
CA CYS A 11 16.26 -12.15 -1.62
C CYS A 11 16.10 -10.78 -0.91
N GLU A 12 17.18 -10.24 -0.34
CA GLU A 12 17.17 -8.98 0.42
C GLU A 12 16.54 -7.81 -0.35
N LEU A 13 16.77 -7.73 -1.66
CA LEU A 13 16.21 -6.68 -2.53
C LEU A 13 14.68 -6.79 -2.63
N SER A 14 14.16 -8.01 -2.79
CA SER A 14 12.73 -8.27 -2.89
C SER A 14 12.02 -8.02 -1.57
N TRP A 15 12.68 -8.37 -0.46
CA TRP A 15 12.21 -8.09 0.89
C TRP A 15 12.15 -6.58 1.19
N GLU A 16 13.20 -5.82 0.83
CA GLU A 16 13.20 -4.38 1.03
C GLU A 16 12.08 -3.71 0.21
N LEU A 17 11.88 -4.11 -1.05
CA LEU A 17 10.79 -3.61 -1.89
C LEU A 17 9.41 -3.83 -1.23
N LEU A 18 9.17 -5.03 -0.72
CA LEU A 18 7.93 -5.38 -0.02
C LEU A 18 7.74 -4.51 1.24
N MET A 19 8.79 -4.32 2.02
CA MET A 19 8.75 -3.55 3.26
C MET A 19 8.50 -2.05 2.99
N ARG A 20 9.14 -1.48 1.98
CA ARG A 20 8.89 -0.09 1.54
C ARG A 20 7.48 0.09 0.98
N GLY A 21 7.01 -0.87 0.19
CA GLY A 21 5.63 -0.88 -0.32
C GLY A 21 4.59 -0.94 0.80
N LEU A 22 4.86 -1.73 1.84
CA LEU A 22 4.01 -1.81 3.03
C LEU A 22 4.03 -0.51 3.84
N GLN A 23 5.20 0.09 4.06
CA GLN A 23 5.33 1.39 4.74
C GLN A 23 4.52 2.46 4.00
N LEU A 24 4.68 2.58 2.68
CA LEU A 24 3.93 3.52 1.86
C LEU A 24 2.41 3.28 1.95
N SER A 25 2.00 2.01 1.90
CA SER A 25 0.60 1.61 2.06
C SER A 25 0.01 2.06 3.40
N CYS A 26 0.75 1.88 4.49
CA CYS A 26 0.35 2.35 5.81
C CYS A 26 0.24 3.88 5.87
N VAL A 27 1.19 4.60 5.26
CA VAL A 27 1.17 6.09 5.20
C VAL A 27 -0.06 6.59 4.43
N LEU A 28 -0.41 5.98 3.30
CA LEU A 28 -1.58 6.34 2.51
C LEU A 28 -2.88 6.08 3.28
N LEU A 29 -3.00 4.94 3.96
CA LEU A 29 -4.15 4.63 4.82
C LEU A 29 -4.27 5.61 5.98
N PHE A 30 -3.15 5.99 6.60
CA PHE A 30 -3.13 6.97 7.67
C PHE A 30 -3.54 8.37 7.17
N ALA A 31 -3.06 8.78 5.99
CA ALA A 31 -3.47 10.02 5.35
C ALA A 31 -4.97 10.04 5.01
N ALA A 32 -5.50 8.94 4.46
CA ALA A 32 -6.94 8.79 4.21
C ALA A 32 -7.76 8.92 5.50
N PHE A 33 -7.29 8.30 6.58
CA PHE A 33 -7.92 8.40 7.90
C PHE A 33 -7.93 9.83 8.44
N LEU A 34 -6.80 10.53 8.39
CA LEU A 34 -6.71 11.94 8.82
C LEU A 34 -7.62 12.86 8.00
N LEU A 35 -7.69 12.66 6.69
CA LEU A 35 -8.58 13.44 5.82
C LEU A 35 -10.05 13.21 6.16
N LEU A 36 -10.46 11.97 6.41
CA LEU A 36 -11.83 11.67 6.83
C LEU A 36 -12.15 12.25 8.22
N LEU A 37 -11.20 12.23 9.14
CA LEU A 37 -11.36 12.78 10.48
C LEU A 37 -11.45 14.31 10.45
N GLY A 38 -10.68 14.97 9.58
CA GLY A 38 -10.71 16.42 9.39
C GLY A 38 -11.91 16.93 8.56
N ALA A 39 -12.46 16.11 7.66
CA ALA A 39 -13.57 16.50 6.79
C ALA A 39 -14.93 16.64 7.52
N GLY A 40 -15.09 16.04 8.70
CA GLY A 40 -16.32 16.16 9.49
C GLY A 40 -17.52 15.45 8.87
N GLU A 41 -18.66 16.13 8.72
CA GLU A 41 -19.83 15.60 8.02
C GLU A 41 -19.71 15.79 6.50
N PHE A 42 -20.31 14.85 5.75
CA PHE A 42 -20.34 14.92 4.30
C PHE A 42 -21.16 16.13 3.83
N SER A 43 -20.50 17.05 3.12
CA SER A 43 -21.14 18.23 2.51
C SER A 43 -20.60 18.45 1.09
N VAL A 44 -21.32 19.23 0.28
CA VAL A 44 -20.91 19.59 -1.09
C VAL A 44 -19.53 20.26 -1.11
N TRP A 45 -19.21 21.03 -0.07
CA TRP A 45 -17.92 21.73 0.07
C TRP A 45 -16.75 20.79 0.41
N ASN A 46 -17.04 19.64 1.01
CA ASN A 46 -16.02 18.65 1.41
C ASN A 46 -15.99 17.43 0.47
N CYS A 47 -16.79 17.43 -0.59
CA CYS A 47 -16.91 16.31 -1.53
C CYS A 47 -15.57 15.92 -2.15
N ASP A 48 -14.71 16.90 -2.45
CA ASP A 48 -13.37 16.67 -2.99
C ASP A 48 -12.47 15.96 -1.96
N THR A 49 -12.55 16.35 -0.68
CA THR A 49 -11.80 15.73 0.42
C THR A 49 -12.18 14.27 0.62
N TYR A 50 -13.48 13.95 0.55
CA TYR A 50 -13.96 12.56 0.61
C TYR A 50 -13.55 11.74 -0.61
N SER A 51 -13.56 12.35 -1.80
CA SER A 51 -13.13 11.69 -3.03
C SER A 51 -11.64 11.36 -2.97
N LEU A 52 -10.81 12.31 -2.53
CA LEU A 52 -9.37 12.10 -2.32
C LEU A 52 -9.10 11.03 -1.25
N ALA A 53 -9.80 11.07 -0.12
CA ALA A 53 -9.65 10.06 0.93
C ALA A 53 -10.01 8.66 0.43
N ARG A 54 -11.03 8.54 -0.43
CA ARG A 54 -11.42 7.28 -1.07
C ARG A 54 -10.34 6.77 -2.03
N GLU A 55 -9.72 7.64 -2.81
CA GLU A 55 -8.60 7.26 -3.68
C GLU A 55 -7.40 6.76 -2.85
N LEU A 56 -7.02 7.50 -1.80
CA LEU A 56 -5.94 7.12 -0.88
C LEU A 56 -6.21 5.78 -0.16
N LEU A 57 -7.47 5.42 0.04
CA LEU A 57 -7.86 4.15 0.65
C LEU A 57 -7.75 2.95 -0.32
N THR A 58 -7.87 3.19 -1.64
CA THR A 58 -7.85 2.12 -2.66
C THR A 58 -6.47 1.88 -3.27
N LEU A 59 -5.62 2.91 -3.31
CA LEU A 59 -4.23 2.85 -3.80
C LEU A 59 -3.33 1.79 -3.13
N PRO A 60 -3.37 1.57 -1.79
CA PRO A 60 -2.51 0.62 -1.10
C PRO A 60 -2.58 -0.80 -1.65
N GLN A 61 -3.77 -1.26 -2.05
CA GLN A 61 -3.96 -2.61 -2.60
C GLN A 61 -3.24 -2.77 -3.95
N ALA A 62 -3.30 -1.73 -4.80
CA ALA A 62 -2.60 -1.71 -6.09
C ALA A 62 -1.08 -1.67 -5.89
N ILE A 63 -0.60 -0.85 -4.95
CA ILE A 63 0.84 -0.73 -4.63
C ILE A 63 1.39 -2.07 -4.15
N LEU A 64 0.73 -2.72 -3.19
CA LEU A 64 1.17 -4.01 -2.68
C LEU A 64 1.18 -5.09 -3.77
N LEU A 65 0.19 -5.09 -4.67
CA LEU A 65 0.15 -6.00 -5.81
C LEU A 65 1.36 -5.81 -6.74
N VAL A 66 1.68 -4.55 -7.08
CA VAL A 66 2.85 -4.21 -7.91
C VAL A 66 4.15 -4.61 -7.21
N CYS A 67 4.28 -4.35 -5.90
CA CYS A 67 5.46 -4.76 -5.12
C CYS A 67 5.65 -6.27 -5.11
N ILE A 68 4.59 -7.06 -4.98
CA ILE A 68 4.67 -8.53 -4.99
C ILE A 68 5.07 -9.03 -6.38
N LEU A 69 4.48 -8.48 -7.46
CA LEU A 69 4.83 -8.85 -8.84
C LEU A 69 6.29 -8.52 -9.16
N ALA A 70 6.72 -7.29 -8.86
CA ALA A 70 8.10 -6.87 -9.04
C ALA A 70 9.07 -7.72 -8.20
N GLY A 71 8.70 -8.01 -6.95
CA GLY A 71 9.47 -8.89 -6.06
C GLY A 71 9.62 -10.31 -6.61
N ALA A 72 8.58 -10.86 -7.24
CA ALA A 72 8.63 -12.17 -7.88
C ALA A 72 9.55 -12.19 -9.12
N ILE A 73 9.49 -11.14 -9.96
CA ILE A 73 10.36 -11.00 -11.15
C ILE A 73 11.83 -10.86 -10.74
N ILE A 74 12.12 -10.08 -9.69
CA ILE A 74 13.47 -9.93 -9.14
C ILE A 74 13.99 -11.27 -8.61
N GLU A 75 13.15 -12.00 -7.89
CA GLU A 75 13.51 -13.32 -7.35
C GLU A 75 13.82 -14.31 -8.47
N GLU A 76 13.00 -14.35 -9.53
CA GLU A 76 13.22 -15.21 -10.70
C GLU A 76 14.51 -14.87 -11.45
N ARG A 77 14.89 -13.59 -11.53
CA ARG A 77 16.14 -13.16 -12.17
C ARG A 77 17.40 -13.54 -11.37
N ASN A 78 17.28 -13.66 -10.05
CA ASN A 78 18.38 -13.99 -9.15
C ASN A 78 18.56 -15.52 -8.91
N LEU A 79 17.62 -16.34 -9.39
CA LEU A 79 17.68 -17.80 -9.40
C LEU A 79 18.42 -18.33 -10.63
#